data_AF-A0A412LI12-F1
#
_entry.id   AF-A0A412LI12-F1
#
_cell.length_a   1.000
_cell.length_b   1.000
_cell.length_c   1.000
_cell.angle_alpha   90.00
_cell.angle_beta   90.00
_cell.angle_gamma   90.00
#
_symmetry.space_group_name_H-M   'P 1'
#
loop_
_entity.id
_entity.type
_entity.pdbx_description
1 polymer ?
#
loop_
_entity_poly.entity_id
_entity_poly.type
_entity_poly.pdbx_seq_one_letter_code
_entity_poly.pdbx_strand_id
1 'polypeptide(L)'
;MQEALKNLEVAKDAASPEKIAVIDDDIAAFQEIYDMVVTEAAKRRERLPAMQANVGAAQAKYDEAHYRTSGLQTELNKAIDDGASNETIKQLRSEIMSAERRKKSCEDDLHHCQRRLESQEKQVQYFESEAEEAKAHIDEDVAKRDALLSDLEKAQAAYDDACKAYEEAKAAADKTASPEITQPTETTPPSNSTQPTETTQPTGSPATGKYAPSSSTKQADTTAGKLANTGDTAPSAIALVAVAAAGLGITATATRRIKNSK
;
A
#
# COMPACT_ATOMS: atom_id res chain seq x y z
N MET A 1 -18.36 10.02 34.11
CA MET A 1 -19.48 9.47 33.30
C MET A 1 -20.09 10.51 32.36
N GLN A 2 -20.72 11.60 32.84
CA GLN A 2 -21.35 12.60 31.96
C GLN A 2 -20.40 13.22 30.92
N GLU A 3 -19.16 13.50 31.31
CA GLU A 3 -18.13 13.99 30.39
C GLU A 3 -17.76 12.96 29.31
N ALA A 4 -17.61 11.68 29.69
CA ALA A 4 -17.37 10.60 28.75
C ALA A 4 -18.54 10.40 27.77
N LEU A 5 -19.79 10.55 28.23
CA LEU A 5 -20.97 10.52 27.37
C LEU A 5 -20.96 11.65 26.33
N LYS A 6 -20.57 12.86 26.75
CA LYS A 6 -20.45 14.00 25.85
C LYS A 6 -19.39 13.74 24.76
N ASN A 7 -18.24 13.17 25.13
CA ASN A 7 -17.19 12.83 24.18
C ASN A 7 -17.62 11.71 23.22
N LEU A 8 -18.36 10.71 23.71
CA LEU A 8 -18.93 9.65 22.89
C LEU A 8 -19.93 10.21 21.86
N GLU A 9 -20.79 11.14 22.26
CA GLU A 9 -21.77 11.73 21.32
C GLU A 9 -21.08 12.54 20.22
N VAL A 10 -20.01 13.27 20.55
CA VAL A 10 -19.18 13.96 19.55
C VAL A 10 -18.53 12.96 18.59
N ALA A 11 -17.99 11.85 19.10
CA ALA A 11 -17.37 10.83 18.25
C ALA A 11 -18.41 10.11 17.36
N LYS A 12 -19.62 9.85 17.88
CA LYS A 12 -20.74 9.28 17.10
C LYS A 12 -21.21 10.21 15.99
N ASP A 13 -21.28 11.51 16.25
CA ASP A 13 -21.59 12.48 15.19
C ASP A 13 -20.47 12.52 14.16
N ALA A 14 -19.20 12.54 14.58
CA ALA A 14 -18.05 12.59 13.68
C ALA A 14 -17.94 11.34 12.78
N ALA A 15 -18.16 10.16 13.35
CA ALA A 15 -18.15 8.87 12.68
C ALA A 15 -19.58 8.35 12.39
N SER A 16 -20.51 9.26 12.07
CA SER A 16 -21.88 8.84 11.78
C SER A 16 -21.92 7.94 10.54
N PRO A 17 -22.86 6.98 10.45
CA PRO A 17 -22.98 6.08 9.30
C PRO A 17 -23.04 6.84 7.97
N GLU A 18 -23.71 7.99 7.93
CA GLU A 18 -23.82 8.83 6.74
C GLU A 18 -22.48 9.46 6.34
N LYS A 19 -21.70 9.96 7.31
CA LYS A 19 -20.38 10.55 7.02
C LYS A 19 -19.38 9.49 6.58
N ILE A 20 -19.40 8.31 7.20
CA ILE A 20 -18.56 7.17 6.81
C ILE A 20 -18.95 6.67 5.41
N ALA A 21 -20.24 6.55 5.11
CA ALA A 21 -20.71 6.14 3.79
C ALA A 21 -20.23 7.08 2.68
N VAL A 22 -20.22 8.39 2.92
CA VAL A 22 -19.65 9.36 1.95
C VAL A 22 -18.17 9.10 1.68
N ILE A 23 -17.38 8.84 2.73
CA ILE A 23 -15.95 8.52 2.57
C ILE A 23 -15.77 7.18 1.82
N ASP A 24 -16.59 6.18 2.12
CA ASP A 24 -16.57 4.89 1.43
C ASP A 24 -16.94 5.02 -0.06
N ASP A 25 -17.93 5.86 -0.39
CA ASP A 25 -18.32 6.18 -1.77
C ASP A 25 -17.19 6.91 -2.51
N ASP A 26 -16.52 7.86 -1.87
CA ASP A 26 -15.36 8.58 -2.43
C ASP A 26 -14.19 7.61 -2.69
N ILE A 27 -13.88 6.73 -1.73
CA ILE A 27 -12.87 5.67 -1.90
C ILE A 27 -13.22 4.78 -3.09
N ALA A 28 -14.48 4.36 -3.22
CA ALA A 28 -14.93 3.53 -4.33
C ALA A 28 -14.81 4.25 -5.68
N ALA A 29 -15.17 5.53 -5.73
CA ALA A 29 -15.05 6.35 -6.94
C ALA A 29 -13.59 6.52 -7.37
N PHE A 30 -12.68 6.83 -6.44
CA PHE A 30 -11.26 6.92 -6.77
C PHE A 30 -10.64 5.56 -7.12
N GLN A 31 -11.13 4.46 -6.53
CA GLN A 31 -10.69 3.12 -6.90
C GLN A 31 -11.06 2.78 -8.35
N GLU A 32 -12.26 3.15 -8.82
CA GLU A 32 -12.64 3.00 -10.23
C GLU A 32 -11.71 3.81 -11.15
N ILE A 33 -11.41 5.05 -10.77
CA ILE A 33 -10.47 5.90 -11.51
C ILE A 33 -9.09 5.24 -11.56
N TYR A 34 -8.56 4.82 -10.41
CA TYR A 34 -7.26 4.16 -10.28
C TYR A 34 -7.16 2.94 -11.21
N ASP A 35 -8.14 2.04 -11.15
CA ASP A 35 -8.15 0.82 -11.96
C ASP A 35 -8.20 1.14 -13.46
N MET A 36 -8.98 2.16 -13.84
CA MET A 36 -9.07 2.65 -15.21
C MET A 36 -7.73 3.20 -15.71
N VAL A 37 -7.10 4.11 -14.96
CA VAL A 37 -5.86 4.77 -15.40
C VAL A 37 -4.65 3.84 -15.37
N VAL A 38 -4.58 2.90 -14.41
CA VAL A 38 -3.55 1.84 -14.39
C VAL A 38 -3.68 0.95 -15.62
N THR A 39 -4.92 0.57 -15.97
CA THR A 39 -5.18 -0.25 -17.16
C THR A 39 -4.79 0.51 -18.44
N GLU A 40 -5.10 1.79 -18.53
CA GLU A 40 -4.77 2.62 -19.70
C GLU A 40 -3.25 2.87 -19.82
N ALA A 41 -2.56 3.12 -18.70
CA ALA A 41 -1.10 3.20 -18.66
C ALA A 41 -0.46 1.90 -19.18
N ALA A 42 -0.94 0.74 -18.71
CA ALA A 42 -0.44 -0.56 -19.15
C ALA A 42 -0.61 -0.78 -20.67
N LYS A 43 -1.82 -0.52 -21.21
CA LYS A 43 -2.10 -0.60 -22.67
C LYS A 43 -1.18 0.30 -23.49
N ARG A 44 -0.84 1.47 -22.97
CA ARG A 44 0.02 2.44 -23.67
C ARG A 44 1.47 2.04 -23.62
N ARG A 45 1.92 1.53 -22.47
CA ARG A 45 3.28 1.00 -22.25
C ARG A 45 3.54 -0.22 -23.13
N GLU A 46 2.55 -1.09 -23.33
CA GLU A 46 2.64 -2.27 -24.20
C GLU A 46 3.04 -1.92 -25.64
N ARG A 47 2.71 -0.72 -26.13
CA ARG A 47 3.04 -0.27 -27.49
C ARG A 47 4.47 0.23 -27.65
N LEU A 48 5.15 0.58 -26.55
CA LEU A 48 6.47 1.20 -26.59
C LEU A 48 7.54 0.33 -27.28
N PRO A 49 7.65 -0.99 -27.02
CA PRO A 49 8.68 -1.81 -27.67
C PRO A 49 8.58 -1.81 -29.20
N ALA A 50 7.36 -1.87 -29.74
CA ALA A 50 7.15 -1.80 -31.19
C ALA A 50 7.53 -0.42 -31.76
N MET A 51 7.24 0.66 -31.04
CA MET A 51 7.65 2.01 -31.44
C MET A 51 9.17 2.20 -31.38
N GLN A 52 9.84 1.65 -30.36
CA GLN A 52 11.30 1.64 -30.25
C GLN A 52 11.93 0.85 -31.40
N ALA A 53 11.36 -0.30 -31.77
CA ALA A 53 11.81 -1.07 -32.93
C ALA A 53 11.66 -0.27 -34.24
N ASN A 54 10.58 0.50 -34.39
CA ASN A 54 10.41 1.39 -35.55
C ASN A 54 11.47 2.50 -35.59
N VAL A 55 11.82 3.10 -34.44
CA VAL A 55 12.93 4.06 -34.35
C VAL A 55 14.25 3.40 -34.75
N GLY A 56 14.55 2.20 -34.23
CA GLY A 56 15.75 1.45 -34.60
C GLY A 56 15.82 1.13 -36.10
N ALA A 57 14.70 0.71 -36.70
CA ALA A 57 14.63 0.44 -38.13
C ALA A 57 14.79 1.71 -38.99
N ALA A 58 14.22 2.84 -38.56
CA ALA A 58 14.41 4.12 -39.23
C ALA A 58 15.85 4.62 -39.11
N GLN A 59 16.47 4.44 -37.94
CA GLN A 59 17.87 4.78 -37.69
C GLN A 59 18.79 3.98 -38.62
N ALA A 60 18.59 2.67 -38.73
CA ALA A 60 19.38 1.82 -39.62
C ALA A 60 19.32 2.27 -41.08
N LYS A 61 18.13 2.66 -41.58
CA LYS A 61 17.95 3.21 -42.93
C LYS A 61 18.67 4.56 -43.12
N TYR A 62 18.59 5.43 -42.11
CA TYR A 62 19.31 6.70 -42.14
C TYR A 62 20.82 6.48 -42.17
N ASP A 63 21.35 5.58 -41.34
CA ASP A 63 22.77 5.25 -41.30
C ASP A 63 23.25 4.64 -42.62
N GLU A 64 22.47 3.71 -43.20
CA GLU A 64 22.76 3.14 -44.52
C GLU A 64 22.83 4.23 -45.61
N ALA A 65 21.82 5.12 -45.66
CA ALA A 65 21.81 6.23 -46.61
C ALA A 65 22.96 7.20 -46.37
N HIS A 66 23.33 7.44 -45.10
CA HIS A 66 24.48 8.24 -44.72
C HIS A 66 25.78 7.63 -45.25
N TYR A 67 26.03 6.35 -44.97
CA TYR A 67 27.24 5.65 -45.42
C TYR A 67 27.32 5.57 -46.94
N ARG A 68 26.19 5.33 -47.65
CA ARG A 68 26.17 5.35 -49.12
C ARG A 68 26.57 6.71 -49.67
N THR A 69 26.04 7.78 -49.08
CA THR A 69 26.36 9.16 -49.48
C THR A 69 27.84 9.48 -49.25
N SER A 70 28.38 9.16 -48.06
CA SER A 70 29.80 9.35 -47.74
C SER A 70 30.72 8.51 -48.62
N GLY A 71 30.32 7.28 -48.95
CA GLY A 71 31.04 6.41 -49.87
C GLY A 71 31.13 7.01 -51.28
N LEU A 72 30.01 7.49 -51.82
CA LEU A 72 29.97 8.17 -53.12
C LEU A 72 30.82 9.46 -53.13
N GLN A 73 30.81 10.22 -52.03
CA GLN A 73 31.67 11.40 -51.91
C GLN A 73 33.17 11.04 -51.96
N THR A 74 33.54 9.92 -51.33
CA THR A 74 34.91 9.40 -51.37
C THR A 74 35.29 8.94 -52.77
N GLU A 75 34.37 8.23 -53.45
CA GLU A 75 34.55 7.79 -54.84
C GLU A 75 34.71 8.97 -55.80
N LEU A 76 33.93 10.03 -55.63
CA LEU A 76 34.05 11.27 -56.41
C LEU A 76 35.45 11.91 -56.24
N ASN A 77 35.95 12.03 -55.01
CA ASN A 77 37.27 12.62 -54.76
C ASN A 77 38.37 11.78 -55.43
N LYS A 78 38.33 10.46 -55.27
CA LYS A 78 39.27 9.55 -55.92
C LYS A 78 39.22 9.65 -57.45
N ALA A 79 38.02 9.71 -58.04
CA ALA A 79 37.86 9.86 -59.48
C ALA A 79 38.45 11.18 -60.01
N ILE A 80 38.37 12.25 -59.22
CA ILE A 80 39.02 13.54 -59.56
C ILE A 80 40.54 13.38 -59.52
N ASP A 81 41.09 12.78 -58.46
CA ASP A 81 42.53 12.58 -58.29
C ASP A 81 43.13 11.67 -59.37
N ASP A 82 42.40 10.64 -59.79
CA ASP A 82 42.79 9.69 -60.84
C ASP A 82 42.62 10.28 -62.26
N GLY A 83 42.10 11.49 -62.42
CA GLY A 83 41.91 12.14 -63.72
C GLY A 83 40.78 11.53 -64.55
N ALA A 84 39.70 11.05 -63.90
CA ALA A 84 38.54 10.50 -64.59
C ALA A 84 37.88 11.51 -65.55
N SER A 85 37.15 11.00 -66.54
CA SER A 85 36.47 11.84 -67.53
C SER A 85 35.41 12.76 -66.89
N ASN A 86 35.17 13.91 -67.50
CA ASN A 86 34.15 14.86 -67.04
C ASN A 86 32.75 14.21 -66.93
N GLU A 87 32.44 13.28 -67.84
CA GLU A 87 31.17 12.54 -67.82
C GLU A 87 31.04 11.66 -66.57
N THR A 88 32.11 10.94 -66.20
CA THR A 88 32.15 10.12 -64.98
C THR A 88 31.95 10.98 -63.73
N ILE A 89 32.63 12.13 -63.67
CA ILE A 89 32.51 13.09 -62.56
C ILE A 89 31.07 13.63 -62.46
N LYS A 90 30.43 13.97 -63.59
CA LYS A 90 29.04 14.43 -63.62
C LYS A 90 28.08 13.35 -63.14
N GLN A 91 28.27 12.11 -63.57
CA GLN A 91 27.45 10.99 -63.13
C GLN A 91 27.53 10.79 -61.61
N LEU A 92 28.74 10.74 -61.04
CA LEU A 92 28.93 10.61 -59.59
C LEU A 92 28.29 11.77 -58.81
N ARG A 93 28.41 13.01 -59.29
CA ARG A 93 27.72 14.17 -58.68
C ARG A 93 26.19 14.01 -58.69
N SER A 94 25.63 13.49 -59.77
CA SER A 94 24.18 13.20 -59.87
C SER A 94 23.75 12.11 -58.89
N GLU A 95 24.55 11.04 -58.76
CA GLU A 95 24.31 9.96 -57.81
C GLU A 95 24.37 10.45 -56.36
N ILE A 96 25.36 11.29 -56.02
CA ILE A 96 25.47 11.95 -54.71
C ILE A 96 24.22 12.78 -54.43
N MET A 97 23.79 13.64 -55.35
CA MET A 97 22.57 14.43 -55.16
C MET A 97 21.32 13.55 -54.93
N SER A 98 21.24 12.40 -55.58
CA SER A 98 20.17 11.43 -55.35
C SER A 98 20.27 10.77 -53.97
N ALA A 99 21.48 10.37 -53.57
CA ALA A 99 21.75 9.76 -52.26
C ALA A 99 21.48 10.75 -51.11
N GLU A 100 21.86 12.02 -51.26
CA GLU A 100 21.56 13.09 -50.30
C GLU A 100 20.05 13.30 -50.12
N ARG A 101 19.29 13.32 -51.23
CA ARG A 101 17.82 13.37 -51.14
C ARG A 101 17.25 12.16 -50.40
N ARG A 102 17.81 10.97 -50.62
CA ARG A 102 17.39 9.75 -49.92
C ARG A 102 17.73 9.82 -48.43
N LYS A 103 18.94 10.26 -48.08
CA LYS A 103 19.38 10.48 -46.70
C LYS A 103 18.45 11.44 -45.97
N LYS A 104 18.10 12.58 -46.61
CA LYS A 104 17.18 13.57 -46.02
C LYS A 104 15.79 12.99 -45.76
N SER A 105 15.26 12.21 -46.71
CA SER A 105 14.00 11.49 -46.50
C SER A 105 14.07 10.49 -45.34
N CYS A 106 15.16 9.74 -45.20
CA CYS A 106 15.34 8.83 -44.07
C CYS A 106 15.48 9.55 -42.72
N GLU A 107 16.11 10.72 -42.71
CA GLU A 107 16.21 11.59 -41.53
C GLU A 107 14.82 12.08 -41.08
N ASP A 108 13.98 12.52 -42.03
CA ASP A 108 12.63 12.97 -41.73
C ASP A 108 11.75 11.83 -41.19
N ASP A 109 11.88 10.62 -41.75
CA ASP A 109 11.22 9.40 -41.25
C ASP A 109 11.67 9.06 -39.82
N LEU A 110 12.98 9.12 -39.54
CA LEU A 110 13.54 8.89 -38.21
C LEU A 110 12.98 9.89 -37.19
N HIS A 111 12.97 11.18 -37.53
CA HIS A 111 12.37 12.22 -36.67
C HIS A 111 10.88 12.00 -36.43
N HIS A 112 10.15 11.48 -37.42
CA HIS A 112 8.75 11.14 -37.26
C HIS A 112 8.56 9.98 -36.26
N CYS A 113 9.34 8.91 -36.38
CA CYS A 113 9.30 7.79 -35.44
C CYS A 113 9.67 8.22 -34.02
N GLN A 114 10.73 9.04 -33.85
CA GLN A 114 11.16 9.55 -32.55
C GLN A 114 10.07 10.39 -31.87
N ARG A 115 9.46 11.34 -32.60
CA ARG A 115 8.37 12.18 -32.05
C ARG A 115 7.15 11.35 -31.63
N ARG A 116 6.83 10.29 -32.38
CA ARG A 116 5.74 9.38 -32.01
C ARG A 116 6.05 8.59 -30.75
N LEU A 117 7.27 8.09 -30.61
CA LEU A 117 7.73 7.40 -29.40
C LEU A 117 7.66 8.34 -28.19
N GLU A 118 8.24 9.54 -28.30
CA GLU A 118 8.23 10.54 -27.23
C GLU A 118 6.79 10.92 -26.80
N SER A 119 5.90 11.11 -27.77
CA SER A 119 4.48 11.40 -27.48
C SER A 119 3.77 10.24 -26.77
N GLN A 120 4.13 9.00 -27.11
CA GLN A 120 3.58 7.83 -26.43
C GLN A 120 4.13 7.70 -25.01
N GLU A 121 5.43 7.92 -24.80
CA GLU A 121 6.07 7.92 -23.48
C GLU A 121 5.47 8.98 -22.56
N LYS A 122 5.23 10.20 -23.06
CA LYS A 122 4.54 11.25 -22.30
C LYS A 122 3.12 10.85 -21.91
N GLN A 123 2.39 10.15 -22.77
CA GLN A 123 1.06 9.66 -22.43
C GLN A 123 1.12 8.55 -21.38
N VAL A 124 2.11 7.67 -21.44
CA VAL A 124 2.33 6.65 -20.40
C VAL A 124 2.60 7.31 -19.05
N GLN A 125 3.51 8.30 -19.01
CA GLN A 125 3.81 9.06 -17.80
C GLN A 125 2.57 9.78 -17.25
N TYR A 126 1.77 10.40 -18.12
CA TYR A 126 0.55 11.07 -17.71
C TYR A 126 -0.40 10.14 -16.96
N PHE A 127 -0.73 8.96 -17.53
CA PHE A 127 -1.63 8.02 -16.86
C PHE A 127 -1.03 7.39 -15.61
N GLU A 128 0.30 7.23 -15.55
CA GLU A 128 0.98 6.78 -14.32
C GLU A 128 0.87 7.82 -13.21
N SER A 129 1.02 9.11 -13.52
CA SER A 129 0.81 10.20 -12.55
C SER A 129 -0.65 10.28 -12.08
N GLU A 130 -1.62 10.13 -12.98
CA GLU A 130 -3.04 10.09 -12.60
C GLU A 130 -3.35 8.87 -11.70
N ALA A 131 -2.67 7.74 -11.92
CA ALA A 131 -2.79 6.57 -11.04
C ALA A 131 -2.23 6.86 -9.64
N GLU A 132 -1.09 7.53 -9.56
CA GLU A 132 -0.49 7.94 -8.28
C GLU A 132 -1.41 8.93 -7.53
N GLU A 133 -2.01 9.88 -8.24
CA GLU A 133 -2.94 10.86 -7.66
C GLU A 133 -4.22 10.20 -7.13
N ALA A 134 -4.87 9.35 -7.94
CA ALA A 134 -6.04 8.59 -7.51
C ALA A 134 -5.72 7.71 -6.28
N LYS A 135 -4.54 7.07 -6.27
CA LYS A 135 -4.09 6.28 -5.13
C LYS A 135 -3.90 7.13 -3.87
N ALA A 136 -3.33 8.32 -4.01
CA ALA A 136 -3.13 9.23 -2.88
C ALA A 136 -4.48 9.64 -2.25
N HIS A 137 -5.50 9.92 -3.06
CA HIS A 137 -6.85 10.19 -2.57
C HIS A 137 -7.46 9.00 -1.83
N ILE A 138 -7.35 7.79 -2.39
CA ILE A 138 -7.79 6.55 -1.72
C ILE A 138 -7.10 6.39 -0.36
N ASP A 139 -5.79 6.51 -0.32
CA ASP A 139 -5.01 6.33 0.90
C ASP A 139 -5.36 7.40 1.96
N GLU A 140 -5.59 8.65 1.54
CA GLU A 140 -6.02 9.75 2.41
C GLU A 140 -7.41 9.48 3.02
N ASP A 141 -8.38 9.07 2.20
CA ASP A 141 -9.75 8.86 2.66
C ASP A 141 -9.89 7.59 3.51
N VAL A 142 -9.13 6.53 3.20
CA VAL A 142 -8.98 5.38 4.09
C VAL A 142 -8.43 5.81 5.45
N ALA A 143 -7.37 6.63 5.48
CA ALA A 143 -6.79 7.12 6.72
C ALA A 143 -7.78 7.97 7.53
N LYS A 144 -8.58 8.83 6.88
CA LYS A 144 -9.64 9.62 7.54
C LYS A 144 -10.71 8.71 8.15
N ARG A 145 -11.22 7.74 7.38
CA ARG A 145 -12.23 6.78 7.86
C ARG A 145 -11.73 6.01 9.08
N ASP A 146 -10.53 5.45 8.97
CA ASP A 146 -9.95 4.62 10.02
C ASP A 146 -9.69 5.45 11.30
N ALA A 147 -9.27 6.71 11.17
CA ALA A 147 -9.12 7.63 12.30
C ALA A 147 -10.45 7.91 13.01
N LEU A 148 -11.51 8.21 12.25
CA LEU A 148 -12.85 8.44 12.79
C LEU A 148 -13.40 7.22 13.52
N LEU A 149 -13.24 6.03 12.94
CA LEU A 149 -13.68 4.78 13.56
C LEU A 149 -12.87 4.44 14.82
N SER A 150 -11.56 4.66 14.79
CA SER A 150 -10.69 4.49 15.97
C SER A 150 -11.09 5.44 17.11
N ASP A 151 -11.39 6.69 16.80
CA ASP A 151 -11.79 7.67 17.83
C ASP A 151 -13.16 7.35 18.42
N LEU A 152 -14.09 6.86 17.61
CA LEU A 152 -15.37 6.33 18.08
C LEU A 152 -15.17 5.12 19.01
N GLU A 153 -14.31 4.16 18.64
CA GLU A 153 -14.00 2.99 19.47
C GLU A 153 -13.41 3.40 20.83
N LYS A 154 -12.44 4.32 20.83
CA LYS A 154 -11.83 4.85 22.07
C LYS A 154 -12.85 5.57 22.94
N ALA A 155 -13.73 6.39 22.35
CA ALA A 155 -14.75 7.11 23.09
C ALA A 155 -15.79 6.16 23.71
N GLN A 156 -16.13 5.08 23.01
CA GLN A 156 -17.03 4.04 23.51
C GLN A 156 -16.41 3.31 24.70
N ALA A 157 -15.15 2.88 24.59
CA ALA A 157 -14.43 2.24 25.69
C ALA A 157 -14.34 3.15 26.93
N ALA A 158 -14.02 4.44 26.74
CA ALA A 158 -13.95 5.41 27.84
C ALA A 158 -15.32 5.63 28.52
N TYR A 159 -16.42 5.60 27.76
CA TYR A 159 -17.76 5.68 28.33
C TYR A 159 -18.12 4.43 29.12
N ASP A 160 -17.83 3.24 28.59
CA ASP A 160 -18.11 1.97 29.26
C ASP A 160 -17.33 1.84 30.58
N ASP A 161 -16.05 2.23 30.59
CA ASP A 161 -15.22 2.30 31.79
C ASP A 161 -15.81 3.29 32.82
N ALA A 162 -16.26 4.46 32.36
CA ALA A 162 -16.85 5.48 33.24
C ALA A 162 -18.21 5.03 33.83
N CYS A 163 -19.00 4.27 33.08
CA CYS A 163 -20.24 3.66 33.56
C CYS A 163 -19.95 2.59 34.62
N LYS A 164 -18.97 1.73 34.37
CA LYS A 164 -18.54 0.72 35.33
C LYS A 164 -18.08 1.34 36.65
N ALA A 165 -17.22 2.36 36.60
CA ALA A 165 -16.74 3.05 37.80
C ALA A 165 -17.87 3.75 38.58
N TYR A 166 -18.88 4.28 37.86
CA TYR A 166 -20.06 4.87 38.50
C TYR A 166 -20.89 3.84 39.26
N GLU A 167 -21.16 2.68 38.66
CA GLU A 167 -21.91 1.60 39.32
C GLU A 167 -21.12 1.01 40.50
N GLU A 168 -19.79 0.86 40.40
CA GLU A 168 -18.94 0.43 41.51
C GLU A 168 -18.99 1.42 42.69
N ALA A 169 -18.90 2.73 42.40
CA ALA A 169 -19.00 3.77 43.42
C ALA A 169 -20.38 3.80 44.09
N LYS A 170 -21.45 3.60 43.32
CA LYS A 170 -22.82 3.51 43.83
C LYS A 170 -23.00 2.31 44.75
N ALA A 171 -22.52 1.13 44.34
CA ALA A 171 -22.57 -0.08 45.17
C ALA A 171 -21.76 0.07 46.48
N ALA A 172 -20.63 0.79 46.44
CA ALA A 172 -19.86 1.10 47.65
C ALA A 172 -20.62 2.05 48.59
N ALA A 173 -21.27 3.09 48.05
CA ALA A 173 -22.09 4.01 48.82
C ALA A 173 -23.28 3.30 49.51
N ASP A 174 -23.98 2.40 48.79
CA ASP A 174 -25.11 1.64 49.33
C ASP A 174 -24.68 0.68 50.48
N LYS A 175 -23.47 0.11 50.40
CA LYS A 175 -22.89 -0.68 51.50
C LYS A 175 -22.61 0.17 52.74
N THR A 176 -22.15 1.42 52.57
CA THR A 176 -21.88 2.32 53.70
C THR A 176 -23.13 2.95 54.32
N ALA A 177 -24.24 3.01 53.57
CA ALA A 177 -25.51 3.55 54.04
C ALA A 177 -26.41 2.52 54.74
N SER A 178 -26.10 1.21 54.62
CA SER A 178 -26.74 0.18 55.45
C SER A 178 -26.13 0.23 56.85
N PRO A 179 -26.87 0.63 57.91
CA PRO A 179 -26.37 0.47 59.26
C PRO A 179 -26.18 -1.03 59.49
N GLU A 180 -24.93 -1.44 59.65
CA GLU A 180 -24.65 -2.71 60.31
C GLU A 180 -25.28 -2.58 61.70
N ILE A 181 -26.50 -3.11 61.86
CA ILE A 181 -27.02 -3.43 63.19
C ILE A 181 -26.11 -4.54 63.68
N THR A 182 -24.97 -4.14 64.22
CA THR A 182 -24.22 -4.94 65.17
C THR A 182 -25.21 -5.17 66.30
N GLN A 183 -25.82 -6.35 66.25
CA GLN A 183 -26.60 -6.91 67.33
C GLN A 183 -25.77 -6.71 68.61
N PRO A 184 -26.30 -6.07 69.67
CA PRO A 184 -25.52 -5.90 70.88
C PRO A 184 -25.13 -7.29 71.37
N THR A 185 -23.83 -7.55 71.47
CA THR A 185 -23.29 -8.70 72.19
C THR A 185 -23.95 -8.69 73.57
N GLU A 186 -24.82 -9.67 73.83
CA GLU A 186 -25.42 -9.88 75.15
C GLU A 186 -24.30 -9.94 76.19
N THR A 187 -24.28 -8.94 77.05
CA THR A 187 -23.42 -8.89 78.23
C THR A 187 -23.84 -10.00 79.17
N THR A 188 -23.05 -11.08 79.18
CA THR A 188 -23.14 -12.14 80.19
C THR A 188 -22.74 -11.57 81.56
N PRO A 189 -23.53 -11.77 82.63
CA PRO A 189 -23.17 -11.30 83.97
C PRO A 189 -22.03 -12.13 84.58
N PRO A 190 -21.26 -11.58 85.54
CA PRO A 190 -20.02 -12.18 86.02
C PRO A 190 -20.30 -13.43 86.86
N SER A 191 -19.65 -14.54 86.48
CA SER A 191 -19.58 -15.74 87.29
C SER A 191 -18.63 -15.55 88.48
N ASN A 192 -19.11 -15.92 89.66
CA ASN A 192 -18.29 -16.19 90.82
C ASN A 192 -18.08 -17.71 90.94
N SER A 193 -16.85 -18.09 91.31
CA SER A 193 -16.48 -19.36 91.98
C SER A 193 -15.80 -20.48 91.13
N THR A 194 -14.46 -20.43 91.16
CA THR A 194 -13.47 -21.48 91.51
C THR A 194 -13.49 -22.91 90.89
N GLN A 195 -12.46 -23.17 90.04
CA GLN A 195 -11.53 -24.33 89.87
C GLN A 195 -11.97 -25.81 90.15
N PRO A 196 -11.22 -26.85 89.67
CA PRO A 196 -10.34 -27.01 88.50
C PRO A 196 -10.50 -28.37 87.73
N THR A 197 -9.60 -28.61 86.74
CA THR A 197 -9.10 -29.93 86.23
C THR A 197 -10.06 -30.74 85.34
N GLU A 198 -9.70 -31.51 84.30
CA GLU A 198 -8.46 -31.94 83.63
C GLU A 198 -8.90 -32.72 82.36
N THR A 199 -8.05 -32.82 81.31
CA THR A 199 -7.94 -33.91 80.28
C THR A 199 -9.21 -34.38 79.52
N THR A 200 -9.28 -34.58 78.19
CA THR A 200 -8.54 -35.55 77.35
C THR A 200 -9.15 -35.51 75.92
N GLN A 201 -8.34 -35.63 74.86
CA GLN A 201 -8.76 -36.19 73.55
C GLN A 201 -9.13 -37.68 73.73
N PRO A 202 -9.93 -38.39 72.89
CA PRO A 202 -9.64 -38.57 71.44
C PRO A 202 -10.84 -38.81 70.48
N THR A 203 -10.51 -38.76 69.18
CA THR A 203 -10.88 -39.64 68.06
C THR A 203 -12.21 -40.41 68.03
N GLY A 204 -12.92 -40.32 66.88
CA GLY A 204 -13.84 -41.37 66.44
C GLY A 204 -14.76 -41.00 65.26
N SER A 205 -14.28 -41.15 64.02
CA SER A 205 -15.15 -41.57 62.90
C SER A 205 -15.54 -43.06 63.12
N PRO A 206 -16.61 -43.67 62.54
CA PRO A 206 -16.84 -43.65 61.08
C PRO A 206 -18.29 -43.88 60.54
N ALA A 207 -18.37 -43.79 59.21
CA ALA A 207 -19.02 -44.72 58.27
C ALA A 207 -20.55 -44.69 57.98
N THR A 208 -20.81 -44.62 56.66
CA THR A 208 -21.79 -45.38 55.84
C THR A 208 -23.28 -45.02 55.92
N GLY A 209 -24.04 -44.95 54.83
CA GLY A 209 -23.69 -45.18 53.43
C GLY A 209 -24.89 -45.12 52.47
N LYS A 210 -24.53 -45.14 51.17
CA LYS A 210 -25.24 -45.66 49.99
C LYS A 210 -26.71 -45.29 49.76
N TYR A 211 -26.98 -44.62 48.63
CA TYR A 211 -27.60 -45.23 47.43
C TYR A 211 -27.16 -44.47 46.17
N ALA A 212 -26.97 -45.23 45.09
CA ALA A 212 -26.66 -44.82 43.72
C ALA A 212 -27.42 -45.82 42.80
N PRO A 213 -27.34 -45.78 41.46
CA PRO A 213 -27.42 -44.69 40.47
C PRO A 213 -28.38 -45.08 39.30
N SER A 214 -28.48 -44.27 38.25
CA SER A 214 -28.77 -44.65 36.84
C SER A 214 -28.76 -43.37 35.98
N SER A 215 -28.29 -43.29 34.72
CA SER A 215 -27.63 -44.23 33.81
C SER A 215 -27.22 -43.48 32.52
N SER A 216 -26.07 -43.86 31.93
CA SER A 216 -25.73 -44.00 30.48
C SER A 216 -26.03 -42.89 29.46
N THR A 217 -25.19 -42.62 28.44
CA THR A 217 -24.27 -43.50 27.69
C THR A 217 -23.16 -42.72 26.96
N LYS A 218 -21.99 -43.36 26.84
CA LYS A 218 -20.82 -43.05 25.98
C LYS A 218 -20.87 -43.88 24.68
N GLN A 219 -20.26 -43.37 23.60
CA GLN A 219 -19.28 -44.03 22.68
C GLN A 219 -18.94 -43.02 21.55
N ALA A 220 -17.72 -42.64 21.15
CA ALA A 220 -16.36 -43.22 21.03
C ALA A 220 -16.18 -44.29 19.92
N ASP A 221 -15.55 -43.91 18.80
CA ASP A 221 -14.23 -44.41 18.29
C ASP A 221 -13.99 -43.93 16.83
N THR A 222 -12.90 -43.21 16.50
CA THR A 222 -11.55 -43.63 16.03
C THR A 222 -11.51 -44.60 14.82
N THR A 223 -10.83 -44.22 13.72
CA THR A 223 -9.63 -44.91 13.17
C THR A 223 -9.21 -44.38 11.78
N ALA A 224 -7.89 -44.39 11.59
CA ALA A 224 -7.03 -44.00 10.48
C ALA A 224 -7.37 -44.46 9.05
N GLY A 225 -6.90 -43.68 8.07
CA GLY A 225 -6.77 -44.04 6.66
C GLY A 225 -5.75 -43.16 5.94
N LYS A 226 -4.53 -43.68 5.80
CA LYS A 226 -3.37 -43.12 5.08
C LYS A 226 -3.60 -43.19 3.56
N LEU A 227 -3.26 -42.14 2.80
CA LEU A 227 -2.67 -42.23 1.45
C LEU A 227 -2.08 -40.87 1.03
N ALA A 228 -0.86 -40.93 0.51
CA ALA A 228 -0.14 -39.82 -0.09
C ALA A 228 -0.83 -39.37 -1.39
N ASN A 229 -0.64 -38.11 -1.78
CA ASN A 229 -0.08 -37.71 -3.08
C ASN A 229 0.17 -36.18 -3.12
N THR A 230 1.26 -35.87 -3.82
CA THR A 230 1.92 -34.59 -4.11
C THR A 230 1.11 -33.60 -4.93
N GLY A 231 1.38 -32.30 -4.71
CA GLY A 231 0.93 -31.15 -5.52
C GLY A 231 1.05 -29.88 -4.67
N ASP A 232 2.26 -29.38 -4.42
CA ASP A 232 2.92 -28.36 -5.25
C ASP A 232 2.12 -27.06 -5.33
N THR A 233 2.48 -26.09 -4.49
CA THR A 233 2.39 -24.63 -4.76
C THR A 233 3.22 -23.92 -3.70
N ALA A 234 4.44 -23.54 -4.07
CA ALA A 234 5.26 -22.59 -3.33
C ALA A 234 4.76 -21.16 -3.57
N PRO A 235 4.74 -20.26 -2.56
CA PRO A 235 4.70 -18.84 -2.82
C PRO A 235 6.13 -18.35 -3.10
N SER A 236 6.39 -17.98 -4.35
CA SER A 236 7.64 -17.34 -4.78
C SER A 236 7.86 -16.02 -4.04
N ALA A 237 8.97 -15.94 -3.31
CA ALA A 237 9.58 -14.70 -2.88
C ALA A 237 10.20 -13.99 -4.11
N ILE A 238 9.65 -12.84 -4.50
CA ILE A 238 10.36 -11.91 -5.38
C ILE A 238 11.10 -10.93 -4.48
N ALA A 239 12.42 -11.13 -4.41
CA ALA A 239 13.35 -10.22 -3.77
C ALA A 239 13.40 -8.88 -4.53
N LEU A 240 13.22 -7.79 -3.80
CA LEU A 240 13.48 -6.42 -4.23
C LEU A 240 14.99 -6.26 -4.54
N VAL A 241 15.30 -6.05 -5.82
CA VAL A 241 16.62 -5.59 -6.25
C VAL A 241 16.65 -4.06 -6.11
N ALA A 242 17.47 -3.58 -5.18
CA ALA A 242 17.80 -2.17 -5.03
C ALA A 242 18.64 -1.70 -6.23
N VAL A 243 18.11 -0.80 -7.05
CA VAL A 243 18.88 -0.09 -8.08
C VAL A 243 19.43 1.19 -7.46
N ALA A 244 20.74 1.23 -7.29
CA ALA A 244 21.49 2.42 -6.90
C ALA A 244 21.54 3.43 -8.05
N ALA A 245 20.93 4.60 -7.88
CA ALA A 245 21.11 5.75 -8.75
C ALA A 245 22.41 6.49 -8.35
N ALA A 246 23.50 6.21 -9.07
CA ALA A 246 24.69 7.04 -9.06
C ALA A 246 24.42 8.33 -9.85
N GLY A 247 24.15 9.43 -9.14
CA GLY A 247 24.02 10.76 -9.71
C GLY A 247 25.38 11.37 -10.03
N LEU A 248 25.70 11.47 -11.32
CA LEU A 248 26.85 12.22 -11.84
C LEU A 248 26.35 13.55 -12.44
N GLY A 249 26.56 14.65 -11.71
CA GLY A 249 27.20 15.83 -12.30
C GLY A 249 26.40 17.13 -12.54
N ILE A 250 26.69 18.11 -11.67
CA ILE A 250 27.06 19.52 -11.96
C ILE A 250 26.04 20.46 -12.66
N THR A 251 25.55 21.50 -11.95
CA THR A 251 25.82 22.94 -12.24
C THR A 251 24.95 23.90 -11.39
N ALA A 252 25.57 24.52 -10.38
CA ALA A 252 25.20 25.82 -9.79
C ALA A 252 26.56 26.51 -9.54
N THR A 253 26.86 27.78 -9.80
CA THR A 253 26.08 29.01 -9.75
C THR A 253 26.94 30.08 -10.44
N ALA A 254 26.40 30.88 -11.37
CA ALA A 254 27.10 32.07 -11.87
C ALA A 254 26.10 33.22 -12.05
N THR A 255 25.98 34.03 -11.00
CA THR A 255 25.20 35.28 -11.00
C THR A 255 25.90 36.34 -11.86
N ARG A 256 25.36 36.65 -13.04
CA ARG A 256 25.69 37.90 -13.76
C ARG A 256 24.47 38.81 -13.82
N ARG A 257 24.49 39.85 -12.99
CA ARG A 257 23.63 41.04 -13.11
C ARG A 257 23.89 41.74 -14.44
N ILE A 258 22.87 41.83 -15.28
CA ILE A 258 22.79 42.82 -16.35
C ILE A 258 22.12 44.06 -15.74
N LYS A 259 22.89 45.13 -15.53
CA LYS A 259 22.37 46.44 -15.15
C LYS A 259 22.35 47.32 -16.39
N ASN A 260 21.15 47.67 -16.87
CA ASN A 260 20.94 48.73 -17.85
C ASN A 260 21.27 50.08 -17.20
N SER A 261 22.11 50.88 -17.87
CA SER A 261 22.22 52.32 -17.64
C SER A 261 21.40 53.04 -18.70
N LYS A 262 20.50 53.92 -18.25
CA LYS A 262 20.29 55.20 -18.94
C LYS A 262 21.29 56.20 -18.36
#